data_AF-A0AAE2STX2-F1
#
_entry.id   AF-A0AAE2STX2-F1
#
_cell.length_a   1.000
_cell.length_b   1.000
_cell.length_c   1.000
_cell.angle_alpha   90.00
_cell.angle_beta   90.00
_cell.angle_gamma   90.00
#
_symmetry.space_group_name_H-M   'P 1'
#
loop_
_entity.id
_entity.type
_entity.pdbx_description
1 polymer ?
#
loop_
_entity_poly.entity_id
_entity_poly.type
_entity_poly.pdbx_seq_one_letter_code
_entity_poly.pdbx_strand_id
1 'polypeptide(L)'
;MNKKIFKHARKLHKWLGYLLALQILAWLLGGLIMSAIPLDKVHGEHLATRTLNNPFTQADYVASLDDIASQVFNPTQIIFENFLTTPLITVFSNNEQQSFNGITGRPFEPPTKIQITANAKAHLLIDAQVTSAVLLKQGMREVGYKTNVWQVQFDDTFNTTLYLSENNGKVVTVRSTLWRIFDFFWMLHIMDYDERENFNNPLLISFSATSVLFCLSGILLLIQNIRLKRFIRIKNKNKSK
;
A
#
# COMPACT_ATOMS: atom_id res chain seq x y z
N MET A 1 -21.64 19.12 42.87
CA MET A 1 -20.85 19.10 41.61
C MET A 1 -20.20 20.46 41.40
N ASN A 2 -18.88 20.52 41.39
CA ASN A 2 -18.10 21.77 41.48
C ASN A 2 -18.20 22.59 40.17
N LYS A 3 -18.83 23.78 40.21
CA LYS A 3 -19.05 24.65 39.03
C LYS A 3 -17.75 25.01 38.30
N LYS A 4 -16.61 25.02 39.01
CA LYS A 4 -15.28 25.30 38.45
C LYS A 4 -14.84 24.25 37.43
N ILE A 5 -15.11 22.97 37.66
CA ILE A 5 -14.70 21.86 36.77
C ILE A 5 -15.34 22.02 35.38
N PHE A 6 -16.62 22.41 35.32
CA PHE A 6 -17.34 22.59 34.06
C PHE A 6 -16.85 23.79 33.23
N LYS A 7 -16.34 24.86 33.87
CA LYS A 7 -15.73 25.99 33.16
C LYS A 7 -14.45 25.58 32.44
N HIS A 8 -13.62 24.77 33.11
CA HIS A 8 -12.37 24.26 32.54
C HIS A 8 -12.64 23.24 31.43
N ALA A 9 -13.58 22.31 31.64
CA ALA A 9 -14.00 21.35 30.62
C ALA A 9 -14.50 22.03 29.34
N ARG A 10 -15.29 23.12 29.44
CA ARG A 10 -15.78 23.87 28.28
C ARG A 10 -14.66 24.58 27.51
N LYS A 11 -13.69 25.17 28.23
CA LYS A 11 -12.53 25.83 27.61
C LYS A 11 -11.66 24.80 26.90
N LEU A 12 -11.33 23.70 27.57
CA LEU A 12 -10.55 22.59 27.00
C LEU A 12 -11.24 22.02 25.76
N HIS A 13 -12.52 21.67 25.85
CA HIS A 13 -13.29 21.14 24.72
C HIS A 13 -13.32 22.09 23.53
N LYS A 14 -13.52 23.40 23.74
CA LYS A 14 -13.53 24.38 22.64
C LYS A 14 -12.19 24.44 21.90
N TRP A 15 -11.08 24.51 22.63
CA TRP A 15 -9.74 24.62 22.04
C TRP A 15 -9.29 23.32 21.39
N LEU A 16 -9.52 22.18 22.04
CA LEU A 16 -9.29 20.86 21.44
C LEU A 16 -10.16 20.68 20.19
N GLY A 17 -11.41 21.12 20.21
CA GLY A 17 -12.31 21.04 19.07
C GLY A 17 -11.77 21.74 17.82
N TYR A 18 -11.21 22.94 17.95
CA TYR A 18 -10.60 23.63 16.81
C TYR A 18 -9.36 22.91 16.27
N LEU A 19 -8.50 22.42 17.16
CA LEU A 19 -7.31 21.66 16.77
C LEU A 19 -7.68 20.37 16.04
N LEU A 20 -8.68 19.66 16.55
CA LEU A 20 -9.06 18.34 16.06
C LEU A 20 -9.96 18.40 14.82
N ALA A 21 -10.74 19.47 14.61
CA ALA A 21 -11.79 19.50 13.58
C ALA A 21 -11.27 19.20 12.16
N LEU A 22 -10.16 19.83 11.76
CA LEU A 22 -9.60 19.63 10.41
C LEU A 22 -9.13 18.17 10.23
N GLN A 23 -8.40 17.65 11.20
CA GLN A 23 -7.86 16.30 11.11
C GLN A 23 -8.96 15.23 11.27
N ILE A 24 -9.99 15.46 12.10
CA ILE A 24 -11.17 14.58 12.16
C ILE A 24 -11.89 14.57 10.81
N LEU A 25 -12.02 15.72 10.14
CA LEU A 25 -12.60 15.79 8.81
C LEU A 25 -11.77 14.98 7.79
N ALA A 26 -10.44 15.13 7.81
CA ALA A 26 -9.55 14.34 6.96
C ALA A 26 -9.67 12.83 7.26
N TRP A 27 -9.74 12.47 8.54
CA TRP A 27 -9.90 11.09 9.01
C TRP A 27 -11.23 10.47 8.54
N LEU A 28 -12.35 11.18 8.73
CA LEU A 28 -13.68 10.75 8.29
C LEU A 28 -13.76 10.64 6.76
N LEU A 29 -13.21 11.61 6.04
CA LEU A 29 -13.19 11.60 4.58
C LEU A 29 -12.34 10.43 4.06
N GLY A 30 -11.15 10.23 4.62
CA GLY A 30 -10.29 9.10 4.27
C GLY A 30 -10.97 7.76 4.53
N GLY A 31 -11.55 7.58 5.72
CA GLY A 31 -12.28 6.37 6.09
C GLY A 31 -13.49 6.11 5.19
N LEU A 32 -14.23 7.16 4.82
CA LEU A 32 -15.36 7.07 3.90
C LEU A 32 -14.91 6.61 2.50
N ILE A 33 -13.90 7.28 1.93
CA ILE A 33 -13.40 6.94 0.59
C ILE A 33 -12.86 5.51 0.57
N MET A 34 -12.05 5.14 1.57
CA MET A 34 -11.49 3.78 1.65
C MET A 34 -12.57 2.70 1.84
N SER A 35 -13.65 3.01 2.58
CA SER A 35 -14.76 2.06 2.77
C SER A 35 -15.65 1.96 1.53
N ALA A 36 -15.71 3.01 0.70
CA ALA A 36 -16.50 3.05 -0.52
C ALA A 36 -15.80 2.40 -1.72
N ILE A 37 -14.46 2.36 -1.73
CA ILE A 37 -13.66 1.74 -2.80
C ILE A 37 -13.35 0.28 -2.42
N PRO A 38 -13.79 -0.72 -3.21
CA PRO A 38 -13.47 -2.12 -2.95
C PRO A 38 -11.95 -2.39 -2.97
N LEU A 39 -11.43 -3.05 -1.93
CA LEU A 39 -10.00 -3.30 -1.77
C LEU A 39 -9.40 -4.19 -2.88
N ASP A 40 -10.18 -5.14 -3.39
CA ASP A 40 -9.83 -5.98 -4.55
C ASP A 40 -9.54 -5.14 -5.80
N LYS A 41 -10.24 -4.02 -5.98
CA LYS A 41 -9.97 -3.08 -7.06
C LYS A 41 -8.71 -2.25 -6.82
N VAL A 42 -8.43 -1.90 -5.57
CA VAL A 42 -7.23 -1.13 -5.19
C VAL A 42 -5.96 -1.94 -5.41
N HIS A 43 -5.96 -3.24 -5.06
CA HIS A 43 -4.79 -4.10 -5.25
C HIS A 43 -4.43 -4.34 -6.72
N GLY A 44 -5.40 -4.17 -7.63
CA GLY A 44 -5.17 -4.27 -9.07
C GLY A 44 -4.94 -5.70 -9.57
N GLU A 45 -5.32 -6.73 -8.81
CA GLU A 45 -5.19 -8.14 -9.22
C GLU A 45 -6.03 -8.45 -10.47
N HIS A 46 -7.09 -7.69 -10.70
CA HIS A 46 -7.91 -7.75 -11.91
C HIS A 46 -7.27 -7.05 -13.12
N LEU A 47 -6.24 -6.23 -12.93
CA LEU A 47 -5.54 -5.49 -13.99
C LEU A 47 -4.37 -6.30 -14.55
N ALA A 48 -3.61 -6.94 -13.66
CA ALA A 48 -2.46 -7.77 -14.04
C ALA A 48 -2.16 -8.84 -12.97
N THR A 49 -1.71 -10.00 -13.45
CA THR A 49 -1.14 -11.03 -12.58
C THR A 49 0.34 -10.76 -12.32
N ARG A 50 0.85 -11.10 -11.13
CA ARG A 50 2.29 -10.98 -10.82
C ARG A 50 3.09 -12.22 -11.20
N THR A 51 2.41 -13.33 -11.43
CA THR A 51 3.01 -14.61 -11.80
C THR A 51 2.32 -15.16 -13.04
N LEU A 52 3.12 -15.76 -13.92
CA LEU A 52 2.62 -16.53 -15.06
C LEU A 52 2.87 -18.00 -14.78
N ASN A 53 1.99 -18.85 -15.29
CA ASN A 53 2.22 -20.28 -15.25
C ASN A 53 3.43 -20.61 -16.13
N ASN A 54 4.35 -21.41 -15.60
CA ASN A 54 5.50 -21.87 -16.33
C ASN A 54 5.06 -22.91 -17.38
N PRO A 55 5.19 -22.64 -18.69
CA PRO A 55 4.76 -23.57 -19.73
C PRO A 55 5.76 -24.70 -19.96
N PHE A 56 6.96 -24.60 -19.38
CA PHE A 56 8.03 -25.58 -19.55
C PHE A 56 7.90 -26.75 -18.58
N THR A 57 8.34 -27.91 -19.04
CA THR A 57 8.46 -29.13 -18.25
C THR A 57 9.92 -29.37 -17.86
N GLN A 58 10.17 -30.35 -16.97
CA GLN A 58 11.52 -30.69 -16.56
C GLN A 58 12.46 -31.02 -17.74
N ALA A 59 11.93 -31.61 -18.82
CA ALA A 59 12.73 -31.97 -19.99
C ALA A 59 13.27 -30.77 -20.78
N ASP A 60 12.66 -29.59 -20.63
CA ASP A 60 13.06 -28.36 -21.32
C ASP A 60 14.26 -27.66 -20.64
N TYR A 61 14.60 -28.07 -19.41
CA TYR A 61 15.74 -27.56 -18.64
C TYR A 61 16.94 -28.47 -18.81
N VAL A 62 17.67 -28.28 -19.91
CA VAL A 62 18.79 -29.15 -20.33
C VAL A 62 20.12 -28.75 -19.68
N ALA A 63 20.22 -27.54 -19.13
CA ALA A 63 21.46 -27.06 -18.53
C ALA A 63 21.88 -27.88 -17.29
N SER A 64 23.19 -28.09 -17.13
CA SER A 64 23.77 -28.76 -15.97
C SER A 64 23.57 -27.93 -14.69
N LEU A 65 22.86 -28.48 -13.71
CA LEU A 65 22.66 -27.84 -12.42
C LEU A 65 23.97 -27.72 -11.63
N ASP A 66 24.89 -28.68 -11.79
CA ASP A 66 26.20 -28.65 -11.12
C ASP A 66 27.04 -27.50 -11.66
N ASP A 67 27.04 -27.29 -12.98
CA ASP A 67 27.76 -26.18 -13.62
C ASP A 67 27.16 -24.83 -13.20
N ILE A 68 25.83 -24.72 -13.11
CA ILE A 68 25.15 -23.51 -12.62
C ILE A 68 25.46 -23.27 -11.14
N ALA A 69 25.38 -24.31 -10.30
CA ALA A 69 25.63 -24.21 -8.87
C ALA A 69 27.08 -23.81 -8.58
N SER A 70 28.05 -24.27 -9.40
CA SER A 70 29.46 -23.90 -9.26
C SER A 70 29.74 -22.42 -9.56
N GLN A 71 28.86 -21.74 -10.31
CA GLN A 71 28.96 -20.30 -10.62
C GLN A 71 28.45 -19.41 -9.48
N VAL A 72 27.71 -19.96 -8.51
CA VAL A 72 27.11 -19.22 -7.41
C VAL A 72 27.76 -19.62 -6.10
N PHE A 73 28.21 -18.64 -5.31
CA PHE A 73 28.80 -18.91 -4.01
C PHE A 73 27.71 -19.32 -3.00
N ASN A 74 27.82 -20.51 -2.40
CA ASN A 74 26.86 -21.05 -1.39
C ASN A 74 25.38 -21.03 -1.84
N PRO A 75 25.00 -21.78 -2.88
CA PRO A 75 23.61 -21.86 -3.32
C PRO A 75 22.73 -22.50 -2.23
N THR A 76 21.60 -21.86 -1.92
CA THR A 76 20.65 -22.35 -0.90
C THR A 76 19.37 -22.90 -1.49
N GLN A 77 18.93 -22.37 -2.64
CA GLN A 77 17.68 -22.76 -3.29
C GLN A 77 17.79 -22.57 -4.80
N ILE A 78 17.16 -23.49 -5.55
CA ILE A 78 17.01 -23.42 -7.00
C ILE A 78 15.53 -23.42 -7.34
N ILE A 79 15.10 -22.52 -8.22
CA ILE A 79 13.73 -22.42 -8.72
C ILE A 79 13.75 -22.46 -10.26
N PHE A 80 12.84 -23.25 -10.83
CA PHE A 80 12.60 -23.31 -12.27
C PHE A 80 11.48 -22.35 -12.65
N GLU A 81 11.83 -21.37 -13.47
CA GLU A 81 10.96 -20.28 -13.88
C GLU A 81 11.05 -20.11 -15.39
N ASN A 82 10.34 -19.12 -15.93
CA ASN A 82 10.46 -18.72 -17.31
C ASN A 82 10.43 -17.21 -17.42
N PHE A 83 11.07 -16.70 -18.47
CA PHE A 83 10.90 -15.34 -18.92
C PHE A 83 10.55 -15.37 -20.39
N LEU A 84 9.32 -14.95 -20.71
CA LEU A 84 8.73 -15.12 -22.05
C LEU A 84 8.86 -16.58 -22.50
N THR A 85 9.52 -16.82 -23.63
CA THR A 85 9.76 -18.14 -24.23
C THR A 85 11.10 -18.75 -23.82
N THR A 86 11.74 -18.24 -22.77
CA THR A 86 13.05 -18.74 -22.31
C THR A 86 12.87 -19.42 -20.94
N PRO A 87 13.22 -20.71 -20.80
CA PRO A 87 13.28 -21.34 -19.49
C PRO A 87 14.43 -20.71 -18.69
N LEU A 88 14.17 -20.39 -17.42
CA LEU A 88 15.15 -19.82 -16.49
C LEU A 88 15.33 -20.71 -15.26
N ILE A 89 16.57 -20.83 -14.82
CA ILE A 89 16.93 -21.44 -13.55
C ILE A 89 17.42 -20.32 -12.65
N THR A 90 16.68 -20.01 -11.59
CA THR A 90 17.05 -18.97 -10.62
C THR A 90 17.64 -19.62 -9.38
N VAL A 91 18.87 -19.26 -9.06
CA VAL A 91 19.60 -19.73 -7.88
C VAL A 91 19.63 -18.61 -6.84
N PHE A 92 19.34 -18.96 -5.59
CA PHE A 92 19.40 -18.06 -4.45
C PHE A 92 20.64 -18.34 -3.61
N SER A 93 21.28 -17.27 -3.13
CA SER A 93 22.38 -17.32 -2.16
C SER A 93 22.37 -16.08 -1.29
N ASN A 94 22.40 -16.24 0.04
CA ASN A 94 22.57 -15.15 1.00
C ASN A 94 21.76 -13.86 0.68
N ASN A 95 20.47 -14.02 0.37
CA ASN A 95 19.51 -12.97 -0.04
C ASN A 95 19.69 -12.36 -1.44
N GLU A 96 20.66 -12.83 -2.21
CA GLU A 96 20.80 -12.52 -3.63
C GLU A 96 20.17 -13.62 -4.49
N GLN A 97 19.79 -13.26 -5.71
CA GLN A 97 19.28 -14.20 -6.69
C GLN A 97 20.00 -13.95 -8.03
N GLN A 98 20.36 -15.03 -8.71
CA GLN A 98 20.93 -14.98 -10.04
C GLN A 98 20.17 -15.96 -10.94
N SER A 99 19.75 -15.47 -12.10
CA SER A 99 19.02 -16.27 -13.08
C SER A 99 19.97 -16.72 -14.18
N PHE A 100 19.74 -17.93 -14.69
CA PHE A 100 20.52 -18.57 -15.75
C PHE A 100 19.56 -19.09 -16.82
N ASN A 101 20.02 -19.13 -18.06
CA ASN A 101 19.27 -19.74 -19.14
C ASN A 101 19.20 -21.26 -18.91
N GLY A 102 17.98 -21.81 -18.83
CA GLY A 102 17.73 -23.22 -18.52
C GLY A 102 18.17 -24.20 -19.61
N ILE A 103 18.50 -23.73 -20.81
CA ILE A 103 19.01 -24.56 -21.92
C ILE A 103 20.54 -24.48 -21.97
N THR A 104 21.11 -23.27 -21.88
CA THR A 104 22.56 -23.06 -22.10
C THR A 104 23.40 -23.03 -20.83
N GLY A 105 22.77 -22.84 -19.66
CA GLY A 105 23.45 -22.68 -18.37
C GLY A 105 24.19 -21.35 -18.20
N ARG A 106 24.12 -20.45 -19.18
CA ARG A 106 24.77 -19.13 -19.11
C ARG A 106 23.96 -18.17 -18.23
N PRO A 107 24.61 -17.20 -17.56
CA PRO A 107 23.92 -16.14 -16.85
C PRO A 107 22.86 -15.45 -17.72
N PHE A 108 21.71 -15.15 -17.14
CA PHE A 108 20.65 -14.43 -17.81
C PHE A 108 20.98 -12.94 -17.83
N GLU A 109 21.06 -12.38 -19.03
CA GLU A 109 21.30 -10.95 -19.23
C GLU A 109 20.04 -10.12 -18.91
N PRO A 110 20.19 -8.90 -18.38
CA PRO A 110 19.06 -7.99 -18.15
C PRO A 110 18.18 -7.83 -19.41
N PRO A 111 16.86 -8.04 -19.31
CA PRO A 111 16.00 -7.96 -20.48
C PRO A 111 15.99 -6.57 -21.11
N THR A 112 15.95 -6.56 -22.44
CA THR A 112 15.82 -5.33 -23.23
C THR A 112 14.46 -4.66 -23.00
N LYS A 113 14.35 -3.36 -23.30
CA LYS A 113 13.08 -2.62 -23.26
C LYS A 113 11.95 -3.33 -24.01
N ILE A 114 12.25 -3.92 -25.17
CA ILE A 114 11.26 -4.64 -25.99
C ILE A 114 10.77 -5.90 -25.25
N GLN A 115 11.68 -6.68 -24.68
CA GLN A 115 11.33 -7.87 -23.89
C GLN A 115 10.55 -7.52 -22.62
N ILE A 116 10.93 -6.46 -21.90
CA ILE A 116 10.17 -5.98 -20.74
C ILE A 116 8.76 -5.55 -21.12
N THR A 117 8.63 -4.83 -22.23
CA THR A 117 7.32 -4.39 -22.74
C THR A 117 6.44 -5.59 -23.10
N ALA A 118 7.00 -6.58 -23.79
CA ALA A 118 6.30 -7.83 -24.11
C ALA A 118 5.92 -8.61 -22.84
N ASN A 119 6.82 -8.69 -21.86
CA ASN A 119 6.57 -9.38 -20.60
C ASN A 119 5.46 -8.69 -19.81
N ALA A 120 5.53 -7.36 -19.65
CA ALA A 120 4.48 -6.59 -19.01
C ALA A 120 3.12 -6.80 -19.67
N LYS A 121 3.07 -6.86 -21.02
CA LYS A 121 1.84 -7.17 -21.75
C LYS A 121 1.32 -8.58 -21.50
N ALA A 122 2.21 -9.57 -21.36
CA ALA A 122 1.83 -10.95 -21.03
C ALA A 122 1.22 -11.09 -19.62
N HIS A 123 1.61 -10.21 -18.69
CA HIS A 123 1.05 -10.15 -17.33
C HIS A 123 -0.29 -9.41 -17.24
N LEU A 124 -0.64 -8.62 -18.25
CA LEU A 124 -1.86 -7.80 -18.26
C LEU A 124 -3.10 -8.67 -18.49
N LEU A 125 -4.16 -8.42 -17.72
CA LEU A 125 -5.44 -9.15 -17.81
C LEU A 125 -6.53 -8.36 -18.54
N ILE A 126 -6.24 -7.11 -18.90
CA ILE A 126 -7.13 -6.19 -19.62
C ILE A 126 -6.58 -5.91 -21.02
N ASP A 127 -7.44 -5.45 -21.93
CA ASP A 127 -7.00 -4.98 -23.24
C ASP A 127 -6.56 -3.51 -23.15
N ALA A 128 -5.25 -3.27 -23.14
CA ALA A 128 -4.66 -1.95 -23.16
C ALA A 128 -3.32 -1.95 -23.90
N GLN A 129 -2.97 -0.81 -24.51
CA GLN A 129 -1.69 -0.65 -25.20
C GLN A 129 -0.65 0.00 -24.29
N VAL A 130 0.62 -0.27 -24.55
CA VAL A 130 1.72 0.33 -23.80
C VAL A 130 1.93 1.77 -24.27
N THR A 131 1.84 2.71 -23.34
CA THR A 131 2.08 4.13 -23.58
C THR A 131 3.56 4.47 -23.41
N SER A 132 4.20 3.93 -22.37
CA SER A 132 5.60 4.20 -22.08
C SER A 132 6.27 3.02 -21.38
N ALA A 133 7.58 2.88 -21.60
CA ALA A 133 8.44 1.96 -20.88
C ALA A 133 9.79 2.64 -20.61
N VAL A 134 10.10 2.84 -19.33
CA VAL A 134 11.28 3.59 -18.86
C VAL A 134 11.96 2.84 -17.74
N LEU A 135 13.29 2.74 -17.80
CA LEU A 135 14.10 2.21 -16.71
C LEU A 135 14.33 3.30 -15.67
N LEU A 136 13.90 3.05 -14.45
CA LEU A 136 14.12 3.90 -13.29
C LEU A 136 15.31 3.35 -12.51
N LYS A 137 16.42 4.10 -12.51
CA LYS A 137 17.58 3.78 -11.65
C LYS A 137 17.19 3.82 -10.17
N GLN A 138 16.30 4.73 -9.81
CA GLN A 138 15.70 4.81 -8.49
C GLN A 138 14.18 4.87 -8.63
N GLY A 139 13.51 3.85 -8.10
CA GLY A 139 12.06 3.78 -8.07
C GLY A 139 11.45 4.81 -7.14
N MET A 140 10.18 5.13 -7.40
CA MET A 140 9.39 6.02 -6.55
C MET A 140 8.90 5.30 -5.28
N ARG A 141 8.25 6.03 -4.37
CA ARG A 141 7.64 5.44 -3.16
C ARG A 141 6.69 4.28 -3.48
N GLU A 142 5.93 4.34 -4.56
CA GLU A 142 4.94 3.30 -4.90
C GLU A 142 5.56 1.90 -5.17
N VAL A 143 6.89 1.83 -5.34
CA VAL A 143 7.68 0.59 -5.43
C VAL A 143 8.64 0.39 -4.25
N GLY A 144 8.46 1.13 -3.15
CA GLY A 144 9.33 1.06 -1.98
C GLY A 144 10.76 1.52 -2.26
N TYR A 145 10.94 2.51 -3.15
CA TYR A 145 12.25 3.06 -3.54
C TYR A 145 13.25 2.03 -4.11
N LYS A 146 12.77 0.87 -4.57
CA LYS A 146 13.60 -0.14 -5.23
C LYS A 146 14.35 0.47 -6.41
N THR A 147 15.64 0.19 -6.50
CA THR A 147 16.48 0.63 -7.62
C THR A 147 16.30 -0.30 -8.81
N ASN A 148 16.68 0.18 -10.00
CA ASN A 148 16.78 -0.63 -11.21
C ASN A 148 15.48 -1.37 -11.53
N VAL A 149 14.40 -0.60 -11.66
CA VAL A 149 13.06 -1.10 -12.00
C VAL A 149 12.56 -0.46 -13.29
N TRP A 150 12.01 -1.28 -14.16
CA TRP A 150 11.26 -0.82 -15.31
C TRP A 150 9.87 -0.37 -14.89
N GLN A 151 9.47 0.80 -15.36
CA GLN A 151 8.10 1.30 -15.30
C GLN A 151 7.46 1.13 -16.67
N VAL A 152 6.41 0.33 -16.78
CA VAL A 152 5.61 0.16 -18.00
C VAL A 152 4.20 0.67 -17.75
N GLN A 153 3.79 1.69 -18.49
CA GLN A 153 2.47 2.31 -18.38
C GLN A 153 1.56 1.89 -19.53
N PHE A 154 0.29 1.69 -19.21
CA PHE A 154 -0.74 1.27 -20.14
C PHE A 154 -1.82 2.35 -20.32
N ASP A 155 -2.38 2.41 -21.52
CA ASP A 155 -3.50 3.28 -21.88
C ASP A 155 -4.83 2.60 -21.56
N ASP A 156 -5.22 2.67 -20.29
CA ASP A 156 -6.51 2.22 -19.78
C ASP A 156 -7.14 3.28 -18.88
N THR A 157 -8.41 3.07 -18.51
CA THR A 157 -9.20 4.01 -17.68
C THR A 157 -8.49 4.42 -16.38
N PHE A 158 -7.67 3.54 -15.80
CA PHE A 158 -6.97 3.80 -14.53
C PHE A 158 -5.46 3.99 -14.66
N ASN A 159 -4.90 4.19 -15.86
CA ASN A 159 -3.46 4.36 -16.10
C ASN A 159 -2.61 3.32 -15.33
N THR A 160 -2.92 2.05 -15.59
CA THR A 160 -2.26 0.89 -15.02
C THR A 160 -0.76 0.96 -15.32
N THR A 161 0.04 0.77 -14.28
CA THR A 161 1.50 0.81 -14.32
C THR A 161 2.04 -0.47 -13.71
N LEU A 162 2.78 -1.24 -14.51
CA LEU A 162 3.52 -2.40 -14.03
C LEU A 162 4.96 -2.00 -13.77
N TYR A 163 5.46 -2.43 -12.62
CA TYR A 163 6.87 -2.29 -12.27
C TYR A 163 7.54 -3.65 -12.34
N LEU A 164 8.63 -3.75 -13.10
CA LEU A 164 9.36 -4.99 -13.32
C LEU A 164 10.83 -4.82 -12.92
N SER A 165 11.46 -5.86 -12.41
CA SER A 165 12.90 -5.83 -12.09
C SER A 165 13.74 -5.74 -13.37
N GLU A 166 14.79 -4.93 -13.38
CA GLU A 166 15.75 -4.87 -14.47
C GLU A 166 16.48 -6.20 -14.70
N ASN A 167 16.80 -6.94 -13.63
CA ASN A 167 17.69 -8.09 -13.75
C ASN A 167 17.02 -9.33 -14.34
N ASN A 168 15.74 -9.56 -14.03
CA ASN A 168 15.03 -10.78 -14.43
C ASN A 168 13.62 -10.53 -14.99
N GLY A 169 13.21 -9.26 -15.09
CA GLY A 169 11.90 -8.90 -15.63
C GLY A 169 10.71 -9.35 -14.78
N LYS A 170 10.91 -9.82 -13.54
CA LYS A 170 9.79 -10.19 -12.65
C LYS A 170 8.96 -8.97 -12.27
N VAL A 171 7.64 -9.14 -12.21
CA VAL A 171 6.72 -8.08 -11.74
C VAL A 171 6.96 -7.84 -10.25
N VAL A 172 7.44 -6.65 -9.93
CA VAL A 172 7.62 -6.15 -8.56
C VAL A 172 6.26 -5.78 -7.97
N THR A 173 5.49 -4.98 -8.71
CA THR A 173 4.17 -4.52 -8.25
C THR A 173 3.33 -3.96 -9.39
N VAL A 174 2.03 -3.89 -9.15
CA VAL A 174 1.02 -3.31 -10.05
C VAL A 174 0.43 -2.07 -9.37
N ARG A 175 0.33 -0.98 -10.11
CA ARG A 175 -0.22 0.30 -9.63
C ARG A 175 -1.23 0.84 -10.61
N SER A 176 -2.14 1.66 -10.12
CA SER A 176 -3.16 2.35 -10.91
C SER A 176 -3.48 3.69 -10.27
N THR A 177 -4.17 4.57 -11.00
CA THR A 177 -4.69 5.82 -10.46
C THR A 177 -5.63 5.58 -9.29
N LEU A 178 -6.43 4.50 -9.33
CA LEU A 178 -7.29 4.13 -8.20
C LEU A 178 -6.47 3.81 -6.94
N TRP A 179 -5.39 3.05 -7.08
CA TRP A 179 -4.45 2.79 -5.98
C TRP A 179 -3.84 4.09 -5.43
N ARG A 180 -3.43 5.02 -6.30
CA ARG A 180 -2.82 6.30 -5.88
C ARG A 180 -3.81 7.20 -5.12
N ILE A 181 -5.08 7.20 -5.52
CA ILE A 181 -6.16 7.88 -4.79
C ILE A 181 -6.32 7.24 -3.41
N PHE A 182 -6.38 5.90 -3.35
CA PHE A 182 -6.48 5.18 -2.09
C PHE A 182 -5.29 5.47 -1.17
N ASP A 183 -4.05 5.40 -1.68
CA ASP A 183 -2.81 5.70 -0.95
C ASP A 183 -2.79 7.13 -0.39
N PHE A 184 -3.32 8.10 -1.14
CA PHE A 184 -3.44 9.48 -0.67
C PHE A 184 -4.40 9.61 0.53
N PHE A 185 -5.57 8.97 0.48
CA PHE A 185 -6.51 9.00 1.60
C PHE A 185 -6.05 8.14 2.78
N TRP A 186 -5.34 7.05 2.51
CA TRP A 186 -4.66 6.25 3.53
C TRP A 186 -3.66 7.10 4.32
N MET A 187 -2.76 7.81 3.63
CA MET A 187 -1.81 8.77 4.23
C MET A 187 -2.51 9.75 5.19
N LEU A 188 -3.60 10.39 4.74
CA LEU A 188 -4.38 11.33 5.56
C LEU A 188 -5.01 10.65 6.79
N HIS A 189 -5.50 9.42 6.61
CA HIS A 189 -6.22 8.68 7.63
C HIS A 189 -5.27 8.17 8.73
N ILE A 190 -4.09 7.69 8.37
CA ILE A 190 -3.10 7.16 9.33
C ILE A 190 -2.11 8.23 9.82
N MET A 191 -2.20 9.45 9.28
CA MET A 191 -1.33 10.59 9.61
C MET A 191 0.16 10.31 9.43
N ASP A 192 0.51 9.38 8.54
CA ASP A 192 1.88 9.08 8.14
C ASP A 192 2.12 9.71 6.78
N TYR A 193 2.72 10.90 6.79
CA TYR A 193 2.93 11.72 5.59
C TYR A 193 4.22 11.37 4.84
N ASP A 194 5.10 10.60 5.46
CA ASP A 194 6.43 10.29 4.94
C ASP A 194 6.42 8.91 4.25
N GLU A 195 6.25 7.84 5.04
CA GLU A 195 6.36 6.46 4.55
C GLU A 195 5.02 5.92 4.06
N ARG A 196 3.90 6.38 4.65
CA ARG A 196 2.52 5.92 4.40
C ARG A 196 2.28 4.45 4.72
N GLU A 197 3.08 3.88 5.61
CA GLU A 197 3.03 2.47 5.99
C GLU A 197 2.93 2.31 7.51
N ASN A 198 3.39 3.29 8.28
CA ASN A 198 3.48 3.20 9.72
C ASN A 198 2.24 3.77 10.42
N PHE A 199 1.30 2.87 10.73
CA PHE A 199 0.14 3.20 11.55
C PHE A 199 0.52 3.57 13.01
N ASN A 200 1.67 3.13 13.51
CA ASN A 200 2.10 3.36 14.90
C ASN A 200 3.07 4.54 15.01
N ASN A 201 2.73 5.69 14.42
CA ASN A 201 3.57 6.88 14.44
C ASN A 201 3.21 7.84 15.61
N PRO A 202 4.18 8.62 16.15
CA PRO A 202 3.95 9.52 17.29
C PRO A 202 2.85 10.56 17.06
N LEU A 203 2.67 11.01 15.82
CA LEU A 203 1.68 12.01 15.44
C LEU A 203 0.26 11.44 15.61
N LEU A 204 -0.01 10.26 15.05
CA LEU A 204 -1.29 9.57 15.18
C LEU A 204 -1.60 9.22 16.64
N ILE A 205 -0.60 8.74 17.40
CA ILE A 205 -0.77 8.40 18.82
C ILE A 205 -1.16 9.64 19.63
N SER A 206 -0.46 10.76 19.42
CA SER A 206 -0.75 12.03 20.11
C SER A 206 -2.13 12.57 19.76
N PHE A 207 -2.52 12.47 18.48
CA PHE A 207 -3.83 12.90 18.01
C PHE A 207 -4.95 12.01 18.57
N SER A 208 -4.73 10.70 18.62
CA SER A 208 -5.67 9.71 19.19
C SER A 208 -5.87 9.95 20.68
N ALA A 209 -4.80 10.14 21.46
CA ALA A 209 -4.88 10.48 22.88
C ALA A 209 -5.67 11.78 23.12
N THR A 210 -5.39 12.81 22.32
CA THR A 210 -6.11 14.10 22.39
C THR A 210 -7.60 13.94 22.04
N SER A 211 -7.91 13.09 21.05
CA SER A 211 -9.30 12.77 20.65
C SER A 211 -10.07 12.03 21.74
N VAL A 212 -9.41 11.12 22.48
CA VAL A 212 -10.01 10.46 23.66
C VAL A 212 -10.34 11.50 24.74
N LEU A 213 -9.42 12.40 25.07
CA LEU A 213 -9.66 13.48 26.04
C LEU A 213 -10.80 14.40 25.60
N PHE A 214 -10.87 14.72 24.31
CA PHE A 214 -11.96 15.50 23.73
C PHE A 214 -13.31 14.78 23.88
N CYS A 215 -13.38 13.48 23.57
CA CYS A 215 -14.59 12.67 23.73
C CYS A 215 -15.06 12.62 25.20
N LEU A 216 -14.14 12.34 26.14
CA LEU A 216 -14.44 12.33 27.58
C LEU A 216 -14.96 13.68 28.08
N SER A 217 -14.36 14.79 27.61
CA SER A 217 -14.84 16.14 27.95
C SER A 217 -16.26 16.41 27.44
N GLY A 218 -16.60 15.92 26.25
CA GLY A 218 -17.94 16.00 25.67
C GLY A 218 -18.98 15.20 26.47
N ILE A 219 -18.66 13.97 26.86
CA ILE A 219 -19.53 13.11 27.70
C ILE A 219 -19.82 13.79 29.05
N LEU A 220 -18.80 14.36 29.71
CA LEU A 220 -18.97 15.09 30.97
C LEU A 220 -19.92 16.29 30.82
N LEU A 221 -19.83 17.03 29.70
CA LEU A 221 -20.71 18.16 29.41
C LEU A 221 -22.16 17.70 29.11
N LEU A 222 -22.36 16.58 28.42
CA LEU A 222 -23.69 16.00 28.17
C LEU A 222 -24.39 15.57 29.46
N ILE A 223 -23.69 14.88 30.36
CA ILE A 223 -24.21 14.46 31.66
C ILE A 223 -24.62 15.68 32.51
N GLN A 224 -23.85 16.76 32.44
CA GLN A 224 -24.22 18.02 33.11
C GLN A 224 -25.58 18.54 32.60
N ASN A 225 -25.78 18.58 31.29
CA ASN A 225 -26.98 19.17 30.67
C ASN A 225 -28.25 18.35 31.00
N ILE A 226 -28.15 17.03 30.98
CA ILE A 226 -29.27 16.13 31.34
C ILE A 226 -29.66 16.30 32.81
N ARG A 227 -28.68 16.36 33.72
CA ARG A 227 -28.94 16.53 35.15
C ARG A 227 -29.51 17.91 35.48
N LEU A 228 -29.02 18.98 34.85
CA LEU A 228 -29.57 20.33 35.05
C LEU A 228 -31.03 20.45 34.56
N LYS A 229 -31.33 19.95 33.36
CA LYS A 229 -32.71 19.97 32.83
C LYS A 229 -33.67 19.16 33.71
N ARG A 230 -33.27 17.99 34.20
CA ARG A 230 -34.09 17.16 35.11
C ARG A 230 -34.34 17.87 36.44
N PHE A 231 -33.33 18.51 37.01
CA PHE A 231 -33.45 19.24 38.28
C PHE A 231 -34.34 20.48 38.17
N ILE A 232 -34.19 21.28 37.09
CA ILE A 232 -35.04 22.45 36.84
C ILE A 232 -36.50 22.02 36.61
N ARG A 233 -36.74 20.94 35.87
CA ARG A 233 -38.09 20.44 35.59
C ARG A 233 -38.80 19.94 36.85
N ILE A 234 -38.10 19.24 37.75
CA ILE A 234 -38.65 18.82 39.05
C ILE A 234 -38.97 20.03 39.94
N LYS A 235 -38.06 21.02 40.00
CA LYS A 235 -38.26 22.23 40.81
C LYS A 235 -39.46 23.05 40.33
N ASN A 236 -39.67 23.18 39.02
CA ASN A 236 -40.82 23.91 38.48
C ASN A 236 -42.14 23.15 38.70
N LYS A 237 -42.13 21.81 38.63
CA LYS A 237 -43.31 20.98 38.95
C LYS A 237 -43.73 21.07 40.42
N ASN A 238 -42.77 21.23 41.34
CA ASN A 238 -43.04 21.43 42.76
C ASN A 238 -43.41 22.88 43.14
N LYS A 239 -43.26 23.85 42.22
CA LYS A 239 -43.69 25.24 42.41
C LYS A 239 -45.09 25.55 41.85
N SER A 240 -45.64 24.65 41.01
CA SER A 240 -46.99 24.80 40.44
C SER A 240 -48.05 23.92 41.13
N LYS A 241 -47.70 23.34 42.28
CA LYS A 241 -48.60 22.69 43.23
C LYS A 241 -48.57 23.53 44.50
#